data_AF-A0A336NHX5-F1
#
_entry.id   AF-A0A336NHX5-F1
#
_cell.length_a   1.000
_cell.length_b   1.000
_cell.length_c   1.000
_cell.angle_alpha   90.00
_cell.angle_beta   90.00
_cell.angle_gamma   90.00
#
_symmetry.space_group_name_H-M   'P 1'
#
loop_
_entity.id
_entity.type
_entity.pdbx_description
1 polymer ?
#
loop_
_entity_poly.entity_id
_entity_poly.type
_entity_poly.pdbx_seq_one_letter_code
_entity_poly.pdbx_strand_id
1 'polypeptide(L)'
;MSENLTKNRKDIQRSSFKPNPSMGMDGITLLAQIVRTYDKPRVKDIMKVYLKNIQQTVSYIYTENQYFRWPVLVEEFLSHWRTMRKYRHGPIHWFAVTNSSDSGIGDGTFTTNNMLKLLGRQDVMPNVAKKVRLEELEAERNRISSTNRGTPGLIPLLDKTTEARLKKINAQIEAYRKEVKEAKSRIKYQYLEKELEKHQFQRKNKVIFYMERQI
;
A
#
# COMPACT_ATOMS: atom_id res chain seq x y z
N MET A 1 37.77 18.94 -12.43
CA MET A 1 37.17 18.86 -13.79
C MET A 1 36.15 17.73 -13.77
N SER A 2 34.84 17.99 -13.82
CA SER A 2 33.86 16.90 -13.93
C SER A 2 33.92 16.33 -15.35
N GLU A 3 34.07 15.02 -15.48
CA GLU A 3 34.12 14.34 -16.77
C GLU A 3 32.84 14.63 -17.59
N ASN A 4 33.01 15.10 -18.83
CA ASN A 4 31.88 15.34 -19.72
C ASN A 4 31.45 14.02 -20.39
N LEU A 5 30.70 13.23 -19.62
CA LEU A 5 30.23 11.91 -20.00
C LEU A 5 29.40 11.91 -21.30
N THR A 6 28.75 13.03 -21.66
CA THR A 6 27.97 13.14 -22.90
C THR A 6 28.89 13.17 -24.12
N LYS A 7 30.02 13.89 -24.03
CA LYS A 7 31.04 13.91 -25.09
C LYS A 7 31.70 12.54 -25.25
N ASN A 8 32.01 11.88 -24.14
CA ASN A 8 32.68 10.56 -24.14
C ASN A 8 31.80 9.43 -24.70
N ARG A 9 30.48 9.62 -24.75
CA ARG A 9 29.52 8.59 -25.22
C ARG A 9 28.96 8.88 -26.62
N LYS A 10 29.40 9.95 -27.28
CA LYS A 10 28.83 10.40 -28.55
C LYS A 10 28.94 9.36 -29.67
N ASP A 11 30.01 8.57 -29.67
CA ASP A 11 30.31 7.58 -30.71
C ASP A 11 29.86 6.15 -30.33
N ILE A 12 29.23 5.98 -29.16
CA ILE A 12 28.72 4.68 -28.71
C ILE A 12 27.47 4.34 -29.53
N GLN A 13 27.61 3.38 -30.45
CA GLN A 13 26.50 2.88 -31.25
C GLN A 13 25.92 1.61 -30.61
N ARG A 14 24.62 1.39 -30.81
CA ARG A 14 23.93 0.19 -30.29
C ARG A 14 24.51 -1.10 -30.87
N SER A 15 25.00 -1.04 -32.12
CA SER A 15 25.70 -2.13 -32.81
C SER A 15 27.05 -2.49 -32.17
N SER A 16 27.63 -1.61 -31.36
CA SER A 16 28.87 -1.86 -30.63
C SER A 16 28.69 -2.86 -29.47
N PHE A 17 27.45 -3.13 -29.05
CA PHE A 17 27.14 -4.10 -28.00
C PHE A 17 26.35 -5.27 -28.60
N LYS A 18 27.04 -6.39 -28.81
CA LYS A 18 26.39 -7.65 -29.18
C LYS A 18 25.94 -8.38 -27.90
N PRO A 19 24.70 -8.93 -27.86
CA PRO A 19 24.29 -9.79 -26.76
C PRO A 19 25.28 -10.94 -26.58
N ASN A 20 25.63 -11.25 -25.33
CA ASN A 20 26.54 -12.34 -25.05
C ASN A 20 25.76 -13.68 -25.09
N PRO A 21 26.05 -14.58 -26.04
CA PRO A 21 25.30 -15.83 -26.19
C PRO A 21 25.53 -16.81 -25.03
N SER A 22 26.55 -16.62 -24.19
CA SER A 22 26.86 -17.49 -23.06
C SER A 22 26.40 -16.94 -21.70
N MET A 23 25.70 -15.80 -21.65
CA MET A 23 25.22 -15.19 -20.40
C MET A 23 23.69 -15.18 -20.32
N GLY A 24 23.16 -15.69 -19.20
CA GLY A 24 21.74 -15.71 -18.85
C GLY A 24 20.93 -16.69 -19.69
N MET A 25 20.16 -17.58 -19.03
CA MET A 25 19.19 -18.53 -19.63
C MET A 25 19.48 -18.90 -21.10
N ASP A 26 20.63 -19.54 -21.35
CA ASP A 26 21.07 -20.01 -22.67
C ASP A 26 21.14 -18.97 -23.80
N GLY A 27 21.46 -17.71 -23.47
CA GLY A 27 21.68 -16.65 -24.47
C GLY A 27 20.40 -16.04 -25.03
N ILE A 28 19.26 -16.20 -24.35
CA ILE A 28 17.99 -15.57 -24.74
C ILE A 28 18.15 -14.05 -24.83
N THR A 29 17.78 -13.50 -25.98
CA THR A 29 17.78 -12.05 -26.22
C THR A 29 16.42 -11.44 -25.92
N LEU A 30 16.43 -10.26 -25.29
CA LEU A 30 15.22 -9.53 -24.92
C LEU A 30 15.25 -8.11 -25.51
N LEU A 31 14.07 -7.62 -25.91
CA LEU A 31 13.89 -6.21 -26.21
C LEU A 31 13.76 -5.43 -24.91
N ALA A 32 14.77 -4.60 -24.61
CA ALA A 32 14.80 -3.78 -23.41
C ALA A 32 14.76 -2.29 -23.73
N GLN A 33 14.07 -1.53 -22.87
CA GLN A 33 14.05 -0.07 -22.88
C GLN A 33 14.51 0.46 -21.52
N ILE A 34 15.52 1.32 -21.51
CA ILE A 34 15.94 2.04 -20.32
C ILE A 34 15.01 3.24 -20.15
N VAL A 35 14.42 3.36 -18.97
CA VAL A 35 13.55 4.48 -18.58
C VAL A 35 14.06 5.13 -17.31
N ARG A 36 13.78 6.42 -17.15
CA ARG A 36 14.20 7.19 -15.97
C ARG A 36 13.14 8.17 -15.51
N THR A 37 13.26 8.56 -14.25
CA THR A 37 12.61 9.73 -13.68
C THR A 37 13.70 10.69 -13.21
N TYR A 38 13.57 11.96 -13.55
CA TYR A 38 14.55 13.00 -13.22
C TYR A 38 13.86 14.33 -13.09
N ASP A 39 14.32 15.22 -12.22
CA ASP A 39 13.61 16.48 -11.96
C ASP A 39 14.05 17.62 -12.86
N LYS A 40 15.31 17.64 -13.32
CA LYS A 40 15.90 18.79 -14.07
C LYS A 40 16.80 18.35 -15.24
N PRO A 41 16.28 18.14 -16.45
CA PRO A 41 14.91 18.42 -16.88
C PRO A 41 13.91 17.42 -16.30
N ARG A 42 12.64 17.82 -16.21
CA ARG A 42 11.57 16.97 -15.67
C ARG A 42 11.25 15.83 -16.63
N VAL A 43 11.65 14.62 -16.26
CA VAL A 43 11.41 13.35 -16.97
C VAL A 43 10.66 12.41 -16.04
N LYS A 44 9.63 11.73 -16.55
CA LYS A 44 8.78 10.78 -15.80
C LYS A 44 8.51 9.51 -16.59
N ASP A 45 9.51 8.97 -17.28
CA ASP A 45 9.29 7.89 -18.25
C ASP A 45 8.96 6.57 -17.57
N ILE A 46 9.49 6.33 -16.36
CA ILE A 46 9.10 5.17 -15.53
C ILE A 46 7.59 5.20 -15.29
N MET A 47 7.07 6.34 -14.83
CA MET A 47 5.63 6.53 -14.58
C MET A 47 4.79 6.23 -15.82
N LYS A 48 5.20 6.74 -16.99
CA LYS A 48 4.50 6.52 -18.26
C LYS A 48 4.45 5.04 -18.64
N VAL A 49 5.54 4.30 -18.45
CA VAL A 49 5.58 2.86 -18.74
C VAL A 49 4.66 2.07 -17.82
N TYR A 50 4.65 2.38 -16.51
CA TYR A 50 3.71 1.73 -15.58
C TYR A 50 2.25 1.95 -15.98
N LEU A 51 1.86 3.21 -16.28
CA LEU A 51 0.49 3.54 -16.69
C LEU A 51 0.10 2.87 -18.01
N LYS A 52 1.03 2.80 -18.98
CA LYS A 52 0.79 2.10 -20.23
C LYS A 52 0.59 0.60 -20.01
N ASN A 53 1.47 -0.03 -19.23
CA ASN A 53 1.44 -1.47 -19.01
C ASN A 53 0.19 -1.93 -18.24
N ILE A 54 -0.29 -1.14 -17.27
CA ILE A 54 -1.48 -1.51 -16.50
C ILE A 54 -2.74 -1.54 -17.37
N GLN A 55 -2.80 -0.66 -18.38
CA GLN A 55 -3.88 -0.63 -19.37
C GLN A 55 -3.73 -1.77 -20.38
N GLN A 56 -2.50 -2.14 -20.78
CA GLN A 56 -2.29 -3.17 -21.80
C GLN A 56 -2.27 -4.62 -21.27
N THR A 57 -2.51 -4.83 -19.97
CA THR A 57 -2.42 -6.17 -19.38
C THR A 57 -3.59 -7.07 -19.77
N VAL A 58 -3.28 -8.30 -20.21
CA VAL A 58 -4.27 -9.26 -20.74
C VAL A 58 -4.46 -10.51 -19.88
N SER A 59 -3.70 -10.75 -18.82
CA SER A 59 -3.83 -12.00 -18.05
C SER A 59 -3.70 -11.76 -16.55
N TYR A 60 -2.50 -11.40 -16.10
CA TYR A 60 -2.24 -11.11 -14.71
C TYR A 60 -1.22 -9.98 -14.57
N ILE A 61 -1.23 -9.37 -13.40
CA ILE A 61 -0.27 -8.36 -12.97
C ILE A 61 0.48 -8.95 -11.77
N TYR A 62 1.80 -8.97 -11.85
CA TYR A 62 2.65 -9.30 -10.71
C TYR A 62 3.49 -8.08 -10.36
N THR A 63 3.38 -7.61 -9.12
CA THR A 63 4.17 -6.49 -8.62
C THR A 63 4.83 -6.90 -7.31
N GLU A 64 6.16 -6.86 -7.30
CA GLU A 64 6.95 -6.92 -6.08
C GLU A 64 7.58 -5.54 -5.87
N ASN A 65 7.19 -4.86 -4.79
CA ASN A 65 7.72 -3.54 -4.50
C ASN A 65 7.67 -3.26 -3.01
N GLN A 66 8.67 -2.54 -2.49
CA GLN A 66 8.69 -2.13 -1.09
C GLN A 66 7.48 -1.27 -0.72
N TYR A 67 6.97 -0.48 -1.66
CA TYR A 67 5.85 0.44 -1.45
C TYR A 67 4.72 0.21 -2.45
N PHE A 68 3.58 -0.28 -1.95
CA PHE A 68 2.34 -0.36 -2.72
C PHE A 68 1.43 0.85 -2.42
N ARG A 69 1.79 2.03 -2.95
CA ARG A 69 1.25 3.33 -2.53
C ARG A 69 0.99 4.30 -3.68
N TRP A 70 0.35 3.85 -4.76
CA TRP A 70 0.07 4.73 -5.91
C TRP A 70 -1.36 4.58 -6.44
N PRO A 71 -2.38 5.18 -5.76
CA PRO A 71 -3.80 5.01 -6.08
C PRO A 71 -4.15 5.23 -7.55
N VAL A 72 -3.53 6.23 -8.18
CA VAL A 72 -3.72 6.55 -9.60
C VAL A 72 -3.44 5.34 -10.51
N LEU A 73 -2.48 4.48 -10.18
CA LEU A 73 -2.20 3.27 -10.96
C LEU A 73 -3.40 2.31 -10.96
N VAL A 74 -4.05 2.14 -9.80
CA VAL A 74 -5.24 1.29 -9.67
C VAL A 74 -6.46 1.95 -10.31
N GLU A 75 -6.61 3.26 -10.18
CA GLU A 75 -7.70 4.00 -10.82
C GLU A 75 -7.64 3.88 -12.34
N GLU A 76 -6.46 4.01 -12.93
CA GLU A 76 -6.22 3.82 -14.38
C GLU A 76 -6.52 2.38 -14.82
N PHE A 77 -6.10 1.39 -14.03
CA PHE A 77 -6.47 -0.01 -14.26
C PHE A 77 -7.99 -0.21 -14.25
N LEU A 78 -8.67 0.28 -13.21
CA LEU A 78 -10.12 0.13 -13.05
C LEU A 78 -10.89 0.84 -14.16
N SER A 79 -10.44 2.02 -14.57
CA SER A 79 -10.99 2.77 -15.70
C SER A 79 -10.95 1.94 -16.98
N HIS A 80 -9.79 1.35 -17.28
CA HIS A 80 -9.62 0.51 -18.46
C HIS A 80 -10.39 -0.82 -18.36
N TRP A 81 -10.36 -1.46 -17.19
CA TRP A 81 -11.07 -2.70 -16.91
C TRP A 81 -12.59 -2.60 -17.11
N ARG A 82 -13.21 -1.46 -16.75
CA ARG A 82 -14.66 -1.22 -16.95
C ARG A 82 -15.08 -1.37 -18.41
N THR A 83 -14.20 -1.03 -19.34
CA THR A 83 -14.45 -1.17 -20.78
C THR A 83 -14.16 -2.59 -21.24
N MET A 84 -12.98 -3.13 -20.91
CA MET A 84 -12.55 -4.46 -21.38
C MET A 84 -13.43 -5.61 -20.88
N ARG A 85 -13.90 -5.54 -19.63
CA ARG A 85 -14.65 -6.65 -19.00
C ARG A 85 -15.95 -7.00 -19.72
N LYS A 86 -16.48 -6.10 -20.57
CA LYS A 86 -17.69 -6.34 -21.37
C LYS A 86 -17.47 -7.36 -22.49
N TYR A 87 -16.22 -7.51 -22.95
CA TYR A 87 -15.86 -8.30 -24.12
C TYR A 87 -14.92 -9.47 -23.79
N ARG A 88 -14.70 -9.74 -22.50
CA ARG A 88 -13.74 -10.72 -22.01
C ARG A 88 -14.41 -11.71 -21.07
N HIS A 89 -14.08 -12.99 -21.22
CA HIS A 89 -14.41 -14.02 -20.24
C HIS A 89 -13.28 -14.12 -19.20
N GLY A 90 -13.61 -13.85 -17.94
CA GLY A 90 -12.71 -14.05 -16.80
C GLY A 90 -11.96 -12.81 -16.28
N PRO A 91 -11.56 -12.81 -15.00
CA PRO A 91 -10.90 -11.69 -14.35
C PRO A 91 -9.45 -11.49 -14.81
N ILE A 92 -8.86 -10.35 -14.43
CA ILE A 92 -7.40 -10.17 -14.39
C ILE A 92 -6.96 -10.31 -12.94
N HIS A 93 -5.99 -11.18 -12.69
CA HIS A 93 -5.46 -11.39 -11.34
C HIS A 93 -4.29 -10.42 -11.08
N TRP A 94 -4.33 -9.69 -9.96
CA TRP A 94 -3.23 -8.84 -9.52
C TRP A 94 -2.62 -9.40 -8.24
N PHE A 95 -1.39 -9.91 -8.35
CA PHE A 95 -0.57 -10.37 -7.24
C PHE A 95 0.38 -9.24 -6.82
N ALA A 96 0.21 -8.75 -5.60
CA ALA A 96 1.04 -7.69 -5.03
C ALA A 96 1.82 -8.21 -3.82
N VAL A 97 3.15 -8.20 -3.92
CA VAL A 97 4.08 -8.50 -2.84
C VAL A 97 4.68 -7.19 -2.36
N THR A 98 4.46 -6.86 -1.09
CA THR A 98 4.96 -5.64 -0.45
C THR A 98 5.46 -5.96 0.94
N ASN A 99 6.48 -5.22 1.39
CA ASN A 99 7.02 -5.43 2.74
C ASN A 99 5.92 -5.20 3.79
N SER A 100 5.81 -6.14 4.73
CA SER A 100 4.96 -6.07 5.90
C SER A 100 5.71 -5.42 7.06
N SER A 101 6.04 -4.14 6.97
CA SER A 101 6.76 -3.47 8.06
C SER A 101 5.80 -2.66 8.93
N ASP A 102 5.63 -3.09 10.19
CA ASP A 102 4.95 -2.34 11.26
C ASP A 102 5.60 -0.97 11.53
N SER A 103 6.81 -0.73 11.03
CA SER A 103 7.50 0.57 11.12
C SER A 103 6.88 1.67 10.25
N GLY A 104 5.82 1.37 9.48
CA GLY A 104 5.09 2.32 8.65
C GLY A 104 3.78 2.85 9.24
N ILE A 105 3.55 2.80 10.56
CA ILE A 105 2.35 3.35 11.19
C ILE A 105 2.30 4.88 10.95
N GLY A 106 1.54 5.28 9.92
CA GLY A 106 1.43 6.66 9.42
C GLY A 106 0.82 6.70 8.01
N ASP A 107 0.97 7.81 7.28
CA ASP A 107 0.39 8.11 5.95
C ASP A 107 0.61 7.02 4.89
N GLY A 108 1.74 6.32 4.99
CA GLY A 108 2.08 5.22 4.10
C GLY A 108 1.11 4.03 4.19
N THR A 109 0.63 3.74 5.39
CA THR A 109 -0.33 2.66 5.66
C THR A 109 -1.72 3.04 5.13
N PHE A 110 -2.11 4.32 5.23
CA PHE A 110 -3.36 4.82 4.64
C PHE A 110 -3.37 4.69 3.13
N THR A 111 -2.27 5.05 2.47
CA THR A 111 -2.17 4.99 1.01
C THR A 111 -2.22 3.54 0.50
N THR A 112 -1.57 2.60 1.20
CA THR A 112 -1.67 1.17 0.89
C THR A 112 -3.08 0.62 1.14
N ASN A 113 -3.72 0.99 2.26
CA ASN A 113 -5.12 0.64 2.49
C ASN A 113 -6.06 1.23 1.43
N ASN A 114 -5.80 2.43 0.92
CA ASN A 114 -6.58 3.02 -0.16
C ASN A 114 -6.44 2.22 -1.47
N MET A 115 -5.22 1.85 -1.84
CA MET A 115 -4.96 0.95 -2.98
C MET A 115 -5.73 -0.37 -2.84
N LEU A 116 -5.66 -1.00 -1.68
CA LEU A 116 -6.35 -2.25 -1.40
C LEU A 116 -7.87 -2.09 -1.39
N LYS A 117 -8.39 -0.97 -0.87
CA LYS A 117 -9.82 -0.61 -0.94
C LYS A 117 -10.29 -0.49 -2.39
N LEU A 118 -9.53 0.17 -3.25
CA LEU A 118 -9.85 0.28 -4.69
C LEU A 118 -9.87 -1.10 -5.38
N LEU A 119 -8.96 -2.00 -5.00
CA LEU A 119 -8.91 -3.37 -5.52
C LEU A 119 -9.93 -4.32 -4.86
N GLY A 120 -10.76 -3.84 -3.94
CA GLY A 120 -11.72 -4.67 -3.21
C GLY A 120 -11.08 -5.64 -2.21
N ARG A 121 -9.80 -5.44 -1.87
CA ARG A 121 -9.02 -6.27 -0.94
C ARG A 121 -8.74 -5.59 0.39
N GLN A 122 -9.65 -4.74 0.85
CA GLN A 122 -9.50 -4.05 2.13
C GLN A 122 -9.47 -5.02 3.34
N ASP A 123 -9.97 -6.25 3.13
CA ASP A 123 -9.94 -7.36 4.09
C ASP A 123 -8.54 -7.76 4.56
N VAL A 124 -7.49 -7.50 3.75
CA VAL A 124 -6.11 -7.87 4.11
C VAL A 124 -5.48 -6.91 5.12
N MET A 125 -6.10 -5.74 5.37
CA MET A 125 -5.65 -4.76 6.37
C MET A 125 -6.80 -4.29 7.27
N PRO A 126 -7.48 -5.21 7.99
CA PRO A 126 -8.74 -4.91 8.66
C PRO A 126 -8.57 -3.89 9.79
N ASN A 127 -7.45 -3.92 10.51
CA ASN A 127 -7.18 -2.97 11.59
C ASN A 127 -6.95 -1.53 11.09
N VAL A 128 -6.36 -1.39 9.91
CA VAL A 128 -6.14 -0.09 9.27
C VAL A 128 -7.45 0.42 8.70
N ALA A 129 -8.21 -0.44 8.02
CA ALA A 129 -9.55 -0.13 7.53
C ALA A 129 -10.46 0.43 8.64
N LYS A 130 -10.43 -0.19 9.83
CA LYS A 130 -11.16 0.29 11.02
C LYS A 130 -10.73 1.68 11.48
N LYS A 131 -9.42 1.96 11.52
CA LYS A 131 -8.90 3.30 11.87
C LYS A 131 -9.32 4.36 10.86
N VAL A 132 -9.16 4.07 9.56
CA VAL A 132 -9.60 4.98 8.48
C VAL A 132 -11.10 5.26 8.59
N ARG A 133 -11.90 4.22 8.86
CA ARG A 133 -13.35 4.38 9.00
C ARG A 133 -13.74 5.23 10.20
N LEU A 134 -13.02 5.08 11.32
CA LEU A 134 -13.21 5.91 12.50
C LEU A 134 -12.92 7.39 12.19
N GLU A 135 -11.81 7.68 11.50
CA GLU A 135 -11.44 9.04 11.09
C GLU A 135 -12.47 9.63 10.11
N GLU A 136 -12.95 8.86 9.13
CA GLU A 136 -14.03 9.28 8.21
C GLU A 136 -15.31 9.65 8.98
N LEU A 137 -15.70 8.85 9.98
CA LEU A 137 -16.88 9.09 10.81
C LEU A 137 -16.70 10.32 11.71
N GLU A 138 -15.52 10.52 12.30
CA GLU A 138 -15.20 11.70 13.10
C GLU A 138 -15.21 12.98 12.25
N ALA A 139 -14.69 12.91 11.01
CA ALA A 139 -14.75 14.01 10.06
C ALA A 139 -16.20 14.36 9.66
N GLU A 140 -17.04 13.35 9.39
CA GLU A 140 -18.46 13.55 9.09
C GLU A 140 -19.21 14.15 10.28
N ARG A 141 -18.94 13.66 11.50
CA ARG A 141 -19.49 14.21 12.74
C ARG A 141 -19.09 15.68 12.91
N ASN A 142 -17.84 16.02 12.66
CA ASN A 142 -17.34 17.40 12.75
C ASN A 142 -18.02 18.31 11.72
N ARG A 143 -18.19 17.84 10.48
CA ARG A 143 -18.90 18.58 9.41
C ARG A 143 -20.33 18.88 9.82
N ILE A 144 -21.11 17.86 10.23
CA ILE A 144 -22.51 18.05 10.66
C ILE A 144 -22.60 18.97 11.89
N SER A 145 -21.69 18.84 12.85
CA SER A 145 -21.65 19.76 14.00
C SER A 145 -21.29 21.20 13.61
N SER A 146 -20.44 21.39 12.60
CA SER A 146 -19.99 22.72 12.16
C SER A 146 -21.02 23.46 11.31
N THR A 147 -21.78 22.76 10.45
CA THR A 147 -22.88 23.34 9.67
C THR A 147 -24.01 23.88 10.55
N ASN A 148 -24.12 23.36 11.77
CA ASN A 148 -25.11 23.80 12.76
C ASN A 148 -24.64 24.97 13.63
N ARG A 149 -23.45 25.55 13.42
CA ARG A 149 -23.08 26.82 14.07
C ARG A 149 -23.78 27.97 13.34
N GLY A 150 -25.02 28.22 13.73
CA GLY A 150 -25.81 29.38 13.30
C GLY A 150 -25.16 30.71 13.69
N THR A 151 -25.67 31.77 13.06
CA THR A 151 -25.35 33.18 13.31
C THR A 151 -25.32 33.49 14.81
N PRO A 152 -24.33 34.26 15.32
CA PRO A 152 -24.26 34.61 16.75
C PRO A 152 -25.57 35.27 17.21
N GLY A 153 -26.29 34.64 18.13
CA GLY A 153 -27.53 35.17 18.73
C GLY A 153 -28.81 34.36 18.49
N LEU A 154 -28.81 33.36 17.59
CA LEU A 154 -29.92 32.40 17.46
C LEU A 154 -29.47 31.00 17.91
N ILE A 155 -30.27 30.35 18.75
CA ILE A 155 -30.09 28.92 19.08
C ILE A 155 -30.28 28.14 17.78
N PRO A 156 -29.28 27.40 17.29
CA PRO A 156 -29.46 26.56 16.11
C PRO A 156 -30.40 25.41 16.48
N LEU A 157 -31.63 25.42 15.96
CA LEU A 157 -32.53 24.29 16.08
C LEU A 157 -32.03 23.19 15.13
N LEU A 158 -31.40 22.15 15.66
CA LEU A 158 -31.13 20.95 14.87
C LEU A 158 -32.48 20.34 14.47
N ASP A 159 -32.67 20.11 13.17
CA ASP A 159 -33.81 19.30 12.74
C ASP A 159 -33.68 17.88 13.30
N LYS A 160 -34.79 17.26 13.69
CA LYS A 160 -34.86 15.91 14.30
C LYS A 160 -34.15 14.85 13.45
N THR A 161 -34.13 15.04 12.14
CA THR A 161 -33.40 14.18 11.19
C THR A 161 -31.88 14.25 11.37
N THR A 162 -31.36 15.45 11.66
CA THR A 162 -29.93 15.73 11.88
C THR A 162 -29.48 15.20 13.24
N GLU A 163 -30.31 15.33 14.28
CA GLU A 163 -30.06 14.74 15.60
C GLU A 163 -30.00 13.21 15.53
N ALA A 164 -30.95 12.58 14.83
CA ALA A 164 -30.97 11.13 14.63
C ALA A 164 -29.72 10.65 13.87
N ARG A 165 -29.28 11.40 12.85
CA ARG A 165 -28.05 11.12 12.10
C ARG A 165 -26.80 11.25 12.98
N LEU A 166 -26.69 12.32 13.78
CA LEU A 166 -25.60 12.51 14.73
C LEU A 166 -25.54 11.40 15.79
N LYS A 167 -26.69 11.00 16.35
CA LYS A 167 -26.78 9.90 17.31
C LYS A 167 -26.29 8.59 16.70
N LYS A 168 -26.66 8.30 15.44
CA LYS A 168 -26.21 7.11 14.71
C LYS A 168 -24.69 7.14 14.46
N ILE A 169 -24.14 8.27 14.04
CA ILE A 169 -22.70 8.44 13.81
C ILE A 169 -21.92 8.28 15.12
N ASN A 170 -22.38 8.90 16.22
CA ASN A 170 -21.73 8.76 17.52
C ASN A 170 -21.73 7.31 18.03
N ALA A 171 -22.86 6.60 17.88
CA ALA A 171 -22.93 5.19 18.24
C ALA A 171 -21.96 4.33 17.42
N GLN A 172 -21.82 4.63 16.13
CA GLN A 172 -20.83 3.97 15.26
C GLN A 172 -19.40 4.28 15.71
N ILE A 173 -19.06 5.56 15.98
CA ILE A 173 -17.73 5.96 16.46
C ILE A 173 -17.35 5.17 17.72
N GLU A 174 -18.24 5.08 18.71
CA GLU A 174 -17.96 4.36 19.96
C GLU A 174 -17.78 2.85 19.74
N ALA A 175 -18.59 2.23 18.88
CA ALA A 175 -18.40 0.82 18.51
C ALA A 175 -17.03 0.59 17.85
N TYR A 176 -16.64 1.42 16.88
CA TYR A 176 -15.34 1.33 16.22
C TYR A 176 -14.17 1.59 17.18
N ARG A 177 -14.30 2.54 18.12
CA ARG A 177 -13.28 2.79 19.15
C ARG A 177 -13.07 1.57 20.05
N LYS A 178 -14.15 0.93 20.49
CA LYS A 178 -14.08 -0.30 21.29
C LYS A 178 -13.37 -1.42 20.52
N GLU A 179 -13.76 -1.66 19.27
CA GLU A 179 -13.14 -2.69 18.44
C GLU A 179 -11.65 -2.44 18.14
N VAL A 180 -11.28 -1.18 17.87
CA VAL A 180 -9.88 -0.79 17.64
C VAL A 180 -9.04 -1.00 18.91
N LYS A 181 -9.61 -0.69 20.09
CA LYS A 181 -8.95 -0.92 21.37
C LYS A 181 -8.73 -2.42 21.62
N GLU A 182 -9.75 -3.24 21.41
CA GLU A 182 -9.64 -4.69 21.54
C GLU A 182 -8.62 -5.30 20.56
N ALA A 183 -8.63 -4.85 19.29
CA ALA A 183 -7.67 -5.31 18.29
C ALA A 183 -6.22 -4.96 18.67
N LYS A 184 -5.98 -3.74 19.16
CA LYS A 184 -4.66 -3.32 19.66
C LYS A 184 -4.19 -4.20 20.83
N SER A 185 -5.09 -4.51 21.77
CA SER A 185 -4.78 -5.41 22.88
C SER A 185 -4.40 -6.81 22.38
N ARG A 186 -5.20 -7.40 21.47
CA ARG A 186 -4.91 -8.73 20.89
C ARG A 186 -3.54 -8.81 20.23
N ILE A 187 -3.18 -7.81 19.42
CA ILE A 187 -1.87 -7.74 18.76
C ILE A 187 -0.74 -7.64 19.80
N LYS A 188 -0.93 -6.82 20.85
CA LYS A 188 0.04 -6.70 21.94
C LYS A 188 0.28 -8.04 22.64
N TYR A 189 -0.78 -8.79 22.93
CA TYR A 189 -0.66 -10.12 23.55
C TYR A 189 0.05 -11.13 22.64
N GLN A 190 -0.29 -11.18 21.34
CA GLN A 190 0.41 -12.04 20.38
C GLN A 190 1.90 -11.73 20.26
N TYR A 191 2.27 -10.44 20.30
CA TYR A 191 3.67 -10.03 20.29
C TYR A 191 4.40 -10.49 21.56
N LEU A 192 3.77 -10.32 22.72
CA LEU A 192 4.32 -10.78 24.01
C LEU A 192 4.49 -12.30 24.05
N GLU A 193 3.53 -13.07 23.53
CA GLU A 193 3.63 -14.54 23.42
C GLU A 193 4.83 -14.96 22.56
N LYS A 194 5.01 -14.35 21.38
CA LYS A 194 6.16 -14.64 20.51
C LYS A 194 7.50 -14.31 21.17
N GLU A 195 7.60 -13.20 21.91
CA GLU A 195 8.82 -12.87 22.66
C GLU A 195 9.06 -13.84 23.82
N LEU A 196 8.01 -14.27 24.52
CA LEU A 196 8.08 -15.30 25.56
C LEU A 196 8.57 -16.63 25.00
N GLU A 197 8.04 -17.09 23.87
CA GLU A 197 8.49 -18.31 23.19
C GLU A 197 9.96 -18.21 22.79
N LYS A 198 10.37 -17.09 22.21
CA LYS A 198 11.78 -16.84 21.82
C LYS A 198 12.71 -16.87 23.04
N HIS A 199 12.31 -16.24 24.15
CA HIS A 199 13.09 -16.27 25.39
C HIS A 199 13.15 -17.66 26.03
N GLN A 200 12.05 -18.43 25.99
CA GLN A 200 12.02 -19.81 26.49
C GLN A 200 12.90 -20.73 25.65
N PHE A 201 12.88 -20.58 24.33
CA PHE A 201 13.74 -21.32 23.41
C PHE A 201 15.22 -21.01 23.68
N GLN A 202 15.58 -19.74 23.85
CA GLN A 202 16.95 -19.35 24.22
C GLN A 202 17.38 -19.91 25.58
N ARG A 203 16.50 -19.93 26.58
CA ARG A 203 16.78 -20.57 27.88
C ARG A 203 17.00 -22.07 27.75
N LYS A 204 16.15 -22.80 27.01
CA LYS A 204 16.31 -24.25 26.79
C LYS A 204 17.65 -24.57 26.12
N ASN A 205 18.02 -23.84 25.06
CA ASN A 205 19.30 -24.05 24.39
C ASN A 205 20.50 -23.71 25.28
N LYS A 206 20.37 -22.67 26.13
CA LYS A 206 21.41 -22.33 27.10
C LYS A 206 21.58 -23.44 28.15
N VAL A 207 20.49 -24.03 28.66
CA VAL A 207 20.53 -25.15 29.62
C VAL A 207 21.16 -26.40 29.01
N ILE A 208 20.86 -26.73 27.74
CA ILE A 208 21.51 -27.84 27.03
C ILE A 208 23.03 -27.63 26.97
N PHE A 209 23.47 -26.42 26.62
CA PHE A 209 24.90 -26.06 26.60
C PHE A 209 25.60 -26.12 27.97
N TYR A 210 24.89 -25.89 29.07
CA TYR A 210 25.46 -26.03 30.43
C TYR A 210 25.54 -27.48 30.89
N MET A 211 24.64 -28.37 30.43
CA MET A 211 24.71 -29.80 30.77
C MET A 211 25.81 -30.55 29.99
N GLU A 212 26.13 -30.13 28.76
CA GLU A 212 27.23 -30.72 27.97
C GLU A 212 28.64 -30.33 28.48
N ARG A 213 28.76 -29.39 29.43
CA ARG A 213 30.05 -28.86 29.91
C ARG A 213 30.51 -29.38 31.28
N GLN A 214 29.88 -30.41 31.84
CA GLN A 214 30.42 -31.11 33.01
C GLN A 214 31.14 -32.39 32.57
N ILE A 215 32.45 -32.28 32.38
CA ILE A 215 33.45 -33.36 32.47
C ILE A 215 34.37 -32.99 33.63
#